data_AF-R9Q9U2-F1
#
_entry.id   AF-R9Q9U2-F1
#
_cell.length_a   1.000
_cell.length_b   1.000
_cell.length_c   1.000
_cell.angle_alpha   90.00
_cell.angle_beta   90.00
_cell.angle_gamma   90.00
#
_symmetry.space_group_name_H-M   'P 1'
#
loop_
_entity.id
_entity.type
_entity.pdbx_description
1 polymer ?
#
loop_
_entity_poly.entity_id
_entity_poly.type
_entity_poly.pdbx_seq_one_letter_code
_entity_poly.pdbx_strand_id
1 'polypeptide(L)' 'TTDVSVVDLTVRLEKPASYDAIKAAIKEASEGKMKGILGYTEDDVVST' A
#
# COMPACT_ATOMS: atom_id res chain seq x y z
N THR A 1 -5.84 21.46 5.65
CA THR A 1 -5.86 20.54 4.49
C THR A 1 -6.73 19.37 4.85
N THR A 2 -7.93 19.32 4.28
CA THR A 2 -9.03 18.43 4.72
C THR A 2 -9.39 17.44 3.62
N ASP A 3 -8.40 16.91 2.90
CA ASP A 3 -8.65 16.04 1.72
C ASP A 3 -7.70 14.84 1.64
N VAL A 4 -7.07 14.48 2.76
CA VAL A 4 -6.21 13.29 2.85
C VAL A 4 -6.75 12.39 3.95
N SER A 5 -7.31 11.25 3.54
CA SER A 5 -7.79 10.21 4.46
C SER A 5 -6.75 9.09 4.52
N VAL A 6 -6.32 8.73 5.73
CA VAL A 6 -5.39 7.63 5.97
C VAL A 6 -6.18 6.40 6.38
N VAL A 7 -5.86 5.24 5.80
CA VAL A 7 -6.49 3.95 6.12
C VAL A 7 -5.48 3.06 6.83
N ASP A 8 -5.76 2.69 8.08
CA ASP A 8 -5.03 1.67 8.81
C ASP A 8 -5.73 0.30 8.62
N LEU A 9 -5.04 -0.65 7.98
CA LEU A 9 -5.58 -1.97 7.67
C LEU A 9 -4.73 -3.06 8.32
N THR A 10 -5.26 -3.66 9.40
CA THR A 10 -4.67 -4.85 10.03
C THR A 10 -5.45 -6.09 9.63
N VAL A 11 -4.80 -7.04 8.95
CA VAL A 11 -5.42 -8.30 8.51
C VAL A 11 -4.64 -9.52 8.97
N ARG A 12 -5.35 -10.63 9.19
CA ARG A 12 -4.73 -11.95 9.41
C ARG A 12 -4.62 -12.67 8.08
N LEU A 13 -3.40 -12.94 7.66
CA LEU A 13 -3.12 -13.68 6.43
C LEU A 13 -3.23 -15.19 6.69
N GLU A 14 -3.95 -15.89 5.83
CA GLU A 14 -4.08 -17.36 5.90
C GLU A 14 -2.76 -18.06 5.54
N LYS A 15 -1.97 -17.45 4.65
CA LYS A 15 -0.64 -17.91 4.27
C LYS A 15 0.43 -17.04 4.93
N PRO A 16 1.50 -17.63 5.49
CA PRO A 16 2.62 -16.84 6.00
C PRO A 16 3.23 -16.06 4.84
N ALA A 17 3.19 -14.73 4.95
CA ALA A 17 3.83 -13.83 4.01
C ALA A 17 4.79 -12.94 4.79
N SER A 18 6.01 -12.78 4.28
CA SER A 18 6.96 -11.82 4.81
C SER A 18 6.52 -10.41 4.45
N TYR A 19 6.87 -9.43 5.29
CA TYR A 19 6.60 -8.02 5.01
C TYR A 19 7.11 -7.60 3.63
N ASP A 20 8.27 -8.11 3.22
CA ASP A 20 8.85 -7.84 1.90
C ASP A 20 8.01 -8.39 0.74
N ALA A 21 7.44 -9.58 0.91
CA ALA A 21 6.55 -10.19 -0.08
C ALA A 21 5.22 -9.40 -0.19
N ILE A 22 4.71 -8.87 0.92
CA ILE A 22 3.52 -8.01 0.93
C ILE A 22 3.81 -6.71 0.21
N LYS A 23 4.94 -6.05 0.50
CA LYS A 23 5.37 -4.83 -0.19
C LYS A 23 5.54 -5.05 -1.69
N ALA A 24 6.22 -6.13 -2.08
CA ALA A 24 6.41 -6.49 -3.49
C ALA A 24 5.07 -6.71 -4.19
N ALA A 25 4.14 -7.46 -3.59
CA ALA A 25 2.82 -7.69 -4.14
C ALA A 25 1.99 -6.40 -4.28
N ILE A 26 2.07 -5.49 -3.29
CA ILE A 26 1.39 -4.19 -3.35
C ILE A 26 2.00 -3.31 -4.45
N LYS A 27 3.33 -3.31 -4.59
CA LYS A 27 4.04 -2.58 -5.63
C LYS A 27 3.69 -3.10 -7.02
N GLU A 28 3.73 -4.41 -7.24
CA GLU A 28 3.31 -5.04 -8.50
C GLU A 28 1.83 -4.77 -8.80
N ALA A 29 0.95 -4.80 -7.79
CA ALA A 29 -0.45 -4.47 -7.97
C ALA A 29 -0.63 -2.99 -8.37
N SER A 30 0.11 -2.08 -7.73
CA SER A 30 0.13 -0.64 -8.02
C SER A 30 0.64 -0.34 -9.43
N GLU A 31 1.70 -1.02 -9.89
CA GLU A 31 2.29 -0.80 -11.22
C GLU A 31 1.56 -1.58 -12.34
N GLY A 32 0.81 -2.61 -11.96
CA GLY A 32 0.08 -3.49 -12.88
C GLY A 32 -1.41 -3.19 -12.90
N LYS A 33 -2.20 -4.05 -12.24
CA LYS A 33 -3.67 -4.07 -12.37
C LYS A 33 -4.36 -2.84 -11.78
N MET A 34 -3.74 -2.20 -10.78
CA MET A 34 -4.27 -1.01 -10.13
C MET A 34 -3.52 0.26 -10.53
N LYS A 35 -2.79 0.23 -11.65
CA LYS A 35 -2.08 1.39 -12.18
C LYS A 35 -3.06 2.54 -12.46
N GLY A 36 -2.89 3.64 -11.73
CA GLY A 36 -3.76 4.82 -11.78
C GLY A 36 -4.87 4.86 -10.71
N ILE A 37 -5.00 3.81 -9.90
CA ILE A 37 -5.95 3.74 -8.77
C ILE A 37 -5.19 3.57 -7.45
N LEU A 38 -4.19 2.68 -7.43
CA LEU A 38 -3.31 2.44 -6.28
C LEU A 38 -1.92 3.00 -6.57
N GLY A 39 -1.46 3.92 -5.74
CA GLY A 39 -0.09 4.44 -5.77
C GLY A 39 0.72 3.86 -4.61
N TYR A 40 1.90 3.33 -4.91
CA TYR A 40 2.86 2.87 -3.89
C TYR A 40 4.02 3.87 -3.82
N THR A 41 4.25 4.43 -2.63
CA THR A 41 5.44 5.26 -2.33
C THR A 41 6.08 4.75 -1.05
N GLU A 42 7.41 4.70 -1.06
CA GLU A 42 8.23 4.38 0.13
C GLU A 42 8.75 5.67 0.79
N ASP A 43 8.35 6.84 0.28
CA ASP A 43 8.70 8.13 0.86
C ASP A 43 7.87 8.39 2.12
N ASP A 44 8.49 9.02 3.11
CA ASP A 44 7.87 9.49 4.34
C ASP A 44 6.90 10.65 4.01
N VAL A 45 5.71 10.31 3.54
CA VAL A 45 4.68 11.28 3.17
C VAL A 45 3.90 11.72 4.41
N VAL A 46 4.05 12.98 4.79
CA VAL A 46 3.21 13.61 5.81
C VAL A 46 2.09 14.42 5.17
N SER A 47 0.89 14.35 5.74
CA SER A 47 -0.20 15.24 5.34
C SER A 47 0.11 16.65 5.86
N THR A 48 0.47 17.57 4.95
CA THR A 48 0.74 19.00 5.28
C THR A 48 -0.54 19.80 5.24
#